data_AF-A0A534AWG1-F1
#
_entry.id   AF-A0A534AWG1-F1
#
_cell.length_a   1.000
_cell.length_b   1.000
_cell.length_c   1.000
_cell.angle_alpha   90.00
_cell.angle_beta   90.00
_cell.angle_gamma   90.00
#
_symmetry.space_group_name_H-M   'P 1'
#
loop_
_entity.id
_entity.type
_entity.pdbx_description
1 polymer ?
#
loop_
_entity_poly.entity_id
_entity_poly.type
_entity_poly.pdbx_seq_one_letter_code
_entity_poly.pdbx_strand_id
1 'polypeptide(L)'
;MLKPKAEVVNPSHASVATPAATPRIIPRSEHSISRSHISPNALRVLYRLREGGFQAFLVGGCVRDLLLGMEPKDFDVATDALPEEVKRLFRNCRLVGRRFRLAHVFFGRDIVEVATFRATSAPSQGDEPLPEADPEDGEAPELDDPDLEAEPVPAQARAPLERPSRGRGDAEPGAATEVTFDASGRILRDNVYGTIDEDVWRRDFTVNALYYNIADFSLWDYVGGAEDIKTRTLRLIGDPETRFCEDPVRMLRAARFEAKLGFQIEPATAKPIGALRQLLAGVPPARLFDETLKLFLTGQGARSFEVLRSRGLLAAMLPTVDAYFGSHPGSLVEKLLLQGLRNTDARVLADKPVTPTFLFALLLYGPIAGIIESAPPEHWHELATILEACDRATREAQARLAIPRRFALGVREMFALQPRLEHPRGRRSLRLLEQARFRAGYDLLLLRAEHGLAPPDVAQWWTRLQQVPPEERGRMADALAGEGSPPQAPHRRGRRRRRRSRASSPA
;
A
#
# COMPACT_ATOMS: atom_id res chain seq x y z
N MET A 1 -22.98 -37.16 -46.64
CA MET A 1 -23.21 -35.73 -46.31
C MET A 1 -22.08 -35.27 -45.38
N LEU A 2 -21.01 -34.71 -45.94
CA LEU A 2 -19.94 -34.04 -45.19
C LEU A 2 -20.11 -32.54 -45.37
N LYS A 3 -20.21 -31.80 -44.26
CA LYS A 3 -20.31 -30.34 -44.24
C LYS A 3 -18.93 -29.72 -44.54
N PRO A 4 -18.84 -28.62 -45.31
CA PRO A 4 -17.58 -27.98 -45.63
C PRO A 4 -17.04 -27.17 -44.43
N LYS A 5 -15.70 -27.16 -44.28
CA LYS A 5 -14.96 -26.33 -43.32
C LYS A 5 -15.15 -24.85 -43.66
N ALA A 6 -15.51 -24.05 -42.68
CA ALA A 6 -15.52 -22.60 -42.78
C ALA A 6 -14.08 -22.07 -42.83
N GLU A 7 -13.76 -21.29 -43.88
CA GLU A 7 -12.55 -20.49 -43.97
C GLU A 7 -12.58 -19.40 -42.90
N VAL A 8 -11.60 -19.45 -41.99
CA VAL A 8 -11.33 -18.37 -41.05
C VAL A 8 -10.56 -17.29 -41.84
N VAL A 9 -11.27 -16.25 -42.24
CA VAL A 9 -10.68 -15.04 -42.80
C VAL A 9 -9.94 -14.32 -41.66
N ASN A 10 -8.61 -14.40 -41.65
CA ASN A 10 -7.77 -13.58 -40.77
C ASN A 10 -7.93 -12.11 -41.18
N PRO A 11 -8.42 -11.20 -40.31
CA PRO A 11 -8.36 -9.78 -40.59
C PRO A 11 -6.91 -9.33 -40.64
N SER A 12 -6.57 -8.58 -41.68
CA SER A 12 -5.23 -8.07 -41.97
C SER A 12 -4.62 -7.33 -40.79
N HIS A 13 -3.37 -7.68 -40.47
CA HIS A 13 -2.51 -7.00 -39.51
C HIS A 13 -2.38 -5.50 -39.84
N ALA A 14 -3.22 -4.68 -39.21
CA ALA A 14 -2.96 -3.25 -39.12
C ALA A 14 -1.94 -3.03 -38.00
N SER A 15 -0.66 -2.98 -38.36
CA SER A 15 0.35 -2.31 -37.54
C SER A 15 -0.07 -0.86 -37.38
N VAL A 16 -0.77 -0.53 -36.29
CA VAL A 16 -1.05 0.85 -35.94
C VAL A 16 0.28 1.45 -35.51
N ALA A 17 0.95 2.13 -36.45
CA ALA A 17 2.09 2.96 -36.15
C ALA A 17 1.65 4.02 -35.14
N THR A 18 2.28 4.03 -33.96
CA THR A 18 2.09 5.10 -32.97
C THR A 18 2.46 6.42 -33.66
N PRO A 19 1.53 7.39 -33.81
CA PRO A 19 1.88 8.65 -34.42
C PRO A 19 2.97 9.32 -33.58
N ALA A 20 4.04 9.80 -34.23
CA ALA A 20 5.05 10.64 -33.59
C ALA A 20 4.35 11.94 -33.13
N ALA A 21 3.89 11.94 -31.89
CA ALA A 21 3.14 13.06 -31.34
C ALA A 21 4.12 14.16 -30.95
N THR A 22 4.01 15.31 -31.59
CA THR A 22 4.77 16.50 -31.21
C THR A 22 4.18 17.03 -29.90
N PRO A 23 4.97 17.19 -28.82
CA PRO A 23 4.44 17.69 -27.56
C PRO A 23 4.02 19.15 -27.70
N ARG A 24 2.94 19.52 -27.02
CA ARG A 24 2.66 20.92 -26.73
C ARG A 24 3.65 21.38 -25.65
N ILE A 25 4.56 22.28 -26.03
CA ILE A 25 5.51 22.89 -25.10
C ILE A 25 4.84 24.11 -24.45
N ILE A 26 4.61 24.03 -23.15
CA ILE A 26 4.07 25.13 -22.34
C ILE A 26 5.27 25.87 -21.73
N PRO A 27 5.53 27.13 -22.11
CA PRO A 27 6.69 27.87 -21.63
C PRO A 27 6.56 28.23 -20.15
N ARG A 28 7.69 28.59 -19.52
CA ARG A 28 7.76 28.95 -18.10
C ARG A 28 6.74 30.00 -17.66
N SER A 29 6.41 30.94 -18.53
CA SER A 29 5.44 32.02 -18.26
C SER A 29 3.99 31.54 -18.14
N GLU A 30 3.67 30.36 -18.65
CA GLU A 30 2.29 29.85 -18.75
C GLU A 30 1.93 28.78 -17.70
N HIS A 31 2.83 28.50 -16.74
CA HIS A 31 2.56 27.56 -15.66
C HIS A 31 3.08 28.03 -14.30
N SER A 32 2.50 27.46 -13.24
CA SER A 32 2.75 27.82 -11.83
C SER A 32 4.00 27.16 -11.22
N ILE A 33 4.61 26.16 -11.88
CA ILE A 33 5.75 25.44 -11.33
C ILE A 33 6.92 26.40 -11.07
N SER A 34 7.36 26.44 -9.81
CA SER A 34 8.55 27.16 -9.38
C SER A 34 9.66 26.18 -9.02
N ARG A 35 10.89 26.51 -9.42
CA ARG A 35 12.10 25.77 -9.03
C ARG A 35 12.28 25.71 -7.51
N SER A 36 11.83 26.73 -6.77
CA SER A 36 11.91 26.77 -5.31
C SER A 36 11.12 25.65 -4.63
N HIS A 37 10.13 25.07 -5.32
CA HIS A 37 9.29 23.99 -4.79
C HIS A 37 9.78 22.60 -5.23
N ILE A 38 10.92 22.53 -5.92
CA ILE A 38 11.53 21.27 -6.34
C ILE A 38 12.64 20.91 -5.34
N SER A 39 12.65 19.66 -4.87
CA SER A 39 13.69 19.17 -3.98
C SER A 39 15.10 19.44 -4.54
N PRO A 40 16.03 19.99 -3.73
CA PRO A 40 17.43 20.15 -4.14
C PRO A 40 18.07 18.83 -4.58
N ASN A 41 17.66 17.71 -3.98
CA ASN A 41 18.15 16.38 -4.33
C ASN A 41 17.71 15.98 -5.73
N ALA A 42 16.43 16.19 -6.06
CA ALA A 42 15.89 15.94 -7.39
C ALA A 42 16.57 16.84 -8.44
N LEU A 43 16.79 18.12 -8.15
CA LEU A 43 17.54 19.02 -9.02
C LEU A 43 18.97 18.53 -9.27
N ARG A 44 19.69 18.07 -8.24
CA ARG A 44 21.04 17.49 -8.39
C ARG A 44 21.06 16.28 -9.31
N VAL A 45 20.04 15.41 -9.22
CA VAL A 45 19.91 14.24 -10.10
C VAL A 45 19.70 14.68 -11.55
N LEU A 46 18.76 15.58 -11.79
CA LEU A 46 18.46 16.10 -13.13
C LEU A 46 19.67 16.78 -13.77
N TYR A 47 20.40 17.61 -13.01
CA TYR A 47 21.60 18.27 -13.51
C TYR A 47 22.70 17.28 -13.86
N ARG A 48 22.98 16.30 -13.00
CA ARG A 48 24.03 15.31 -13.27
C ARG A 48 23.71 14.41 -14.46
N LEU A 49 22.45 14.02 -14.65
CA LEU A 49 22.04 13.29 -15.86
C LEU A 49 22.29 14.12 -17.12
N ARG A 50 21.90 15.39 -17.08
CA ARG A 50 22.08 16.32 -18.21
C ARG A 50 23.56 16.61 -18.52
N GLU A 51 24.38 16.83 -17.50
CA GLU A 51 25.84 16.97 -17.63
C GLU A 51 26.48 15.69 -18.19
N GLY A 52 25.87 14.53 -17.92
CA GLY A 52 26.23 13.25 -18.51
C GLY A 52 25.81 13.07 -19.96
N GLY A 53 25.12 14.04 -20.56
CA GLY A 53 24.66 14.00 -21.95
C GLY A 53 23.28 13.35 -22.16
N PHE A 54 22.56 13.06 -21.07
CA PHE A 54 21.25 12.41 -21.12
C PHE A 54 20.11 13.43 -21.02
N GLN A 55 18.96 13.09 -21.59
CA GLN A 55 17.72 13.79 -21.32
C GLN A 55 17.21 13.44 -19.92
N ALA A 56 16.69 14.41 -19.20
CA ALA A 56 16.17 14.20 -17.86
C ALA A 56 15.02 15.16 -17.56
N PHE A 57 13.88 14.61 -17.13
CA PHE A 57 12.66 15.35 -16.86
C PHE A 57 12.10 14.97 -15.50
N LEU A 58 11.48 15.92 -14.81
CA LEU A 58 10.55 15.57 -13.73
C LEU A 58 9.25 15.08 -14.32
N VAL A 59 8.68 14.03 -13.74
CA VAL A 59 7.48 13.37 -14.28
C VAL A 59 6.51 12.94 -13.18
N GLY A 60 5.30 12.56 -13.56
CA GLY A 60 4.39 11.85 -12.67
C GLY A 60 3.69 12.74 -11.65
N GLY A 61 3.57 12.23 -10.42
CA GLY A 61 2.77 12.88 -9.38
C GLY A 61 3.32 14.23 -8.94
N CYS A 62 4.65 14.40 -8.95
CA CYS A 62 5.29 15.62 -8.49
C CYS A 62 4.95 16.82 -9.39
N VAL A 63 4.94 16.62 -10.71
CA VAL A 63 4.61 17.69 -11.68
C VAL A 63 3.14 18.10 -11.53
N ARG A 64 2.24 17.13 -11.39
CA ARG A 64 0.80 17.38 -11.14
C ARG A 64 0.60 18.18 -9.86
N ASP A 65 1.21 17.73 -8.76
CA ASP A 65 1.02 18.32 -7.45
C ASP A 65 1.57 19.77 -7.43
N LEU A 66 2.72 20.02 -8.08
CA LEU A 66 3.27 21.37 -8.28
C LEU A 66 2.32 22.28 -9.09
N LEU A 67 1.68 21.77 -10.15
CA LEU A 67 0.71 22.54 -10.93
C LEU A 67 -0.55 22.89 -10.13
N LEU A 68 -0.97 21.99 -9.24
CA LEU A 68 -2.07 22.22 -8.30
C LEU A 68 -1.70 23.13 -7.12
N GLY A 69 -0.44 23.56 -7.01
CA GLY A 69 0.05 24.35 -5.87
C GLY A 69 0.20 23.54 -4.59
N MET A 70 0.26 22.22 -4.69
CA MET A 70 0.50 21.30 -3.59
C MET A 70 1.99 20.98 -3.46
N GLU A 71 2.42 20.61 -2.26
CA GLU A 71 3.80 20.13 -2.02
C GLU A 71 3.91 18.64 -2.39
N PRO A 72 4.82 18.25 -3.33
CA PRO A 72 5.05 16.86 -3.65
C PRO A 72 5.69 16.10 -2.50
N LYS A 73 5.22 14.88 -2.23
CA LYS A 73 5.83 13.97 -1.25
C LYS A 73 7.08 13.27 -1.79
N ASP A 74 7.07 12.98 -3.08
CA ASP A 74 8.08 12.19 -3.78
C ASP A 74 8.40 12.90 -5.11
N PHE A 75 9.64 12.77 -5.59
CA PHE A 75 10.07 13.34 -6.87
C PHE A 75 10.57 12.23 -7.79
N ASP A 76 9.85 12.04 -8.90
CA ASP A 76 10.20 11.05 -9.93
C ASP A 76 10.89 11.74 -11.11
N VAL A 77 11.96 11.11 -11.61
CA VAL A 77 12.74 11.54 -12.76
C VAL A 77 12.63 10.51 -13.87
N ALA A 78 12.37 10.95 -15.10
CA ALA A 78 12.47 10.13 -16.30
C ALA A 78 13.66 10.55 -17.16
N THR A 79 14.37 9.58 -17.75
CA THR A 79 15.58 9.81 -18.54
C THR A 79 15.72 8.82 -19.69
N ASP A 80 16.49 9.16 -20.73
CA ASP A 80 16.91 8.22 -21.76
C ASP A 80 18.15 7.39 -21.34
N ALA A 81 18.77 7.70 -20.20
CA ALA A 81 19.85 6.89 -19.63
C ALA A 81 19.36 5.50 -19.22
N LEU A 82 20.04 4.44 -19.64
CA LEU A 82 19.76 3.06 -19.22
C LEU A 82 20.05 2.89 -17.71
N PRO A 83 19.43 1.91 -17.02
CA PRO A 83 19.63 1.74 -15.58
C PRO A 83 21.10 1.56 -15.17
N GLU A 84 21.90 0.87 -15.99
CA GLU A 84 23.34 0.70 -15.73
C GLU A 84 24.15 1.98 -16.01
N GLU A 85 23.66 2.89 -16.84
CA GLU A 85 24.25 4.22 -17.06
C GLU A 85 23.93 5.14 -15.89
N VAL A 86 22.69 5.11 -15.39
CA VAL A 86 22.29 5.80 -14.16
C VAL A 86 23.15 5.31 -13.00
N LYS A 87 23.34 3.99 -12.85
CA LYS A 87 24.20 3.42 -11.81
C LYS A 87 25.67 3.87 -11.92
N ARG A 88 26.18 4.05 -13.15
CA ARG A 88 27.53 4.59 -13.38
C ARG A 88 27.66 6.05 -12.98
N LEU A 89 26.63 6.88 -13.24
CA LEU A 89 26.60 8.29 -12.86
C LEU A 89 26.38 8.50 -11.35
N PHE A 90 25.64 7.61 -10.71
CA PHE A 90 25.28 7.69 -9.30
C PHE A 90 25.73 6.43 -8.56
N ARG A 91 26.94 6.45 -7.99
CA ARG A 91 27.47 5.30 -7.21
C ARG A 91 26.62 4.95 -5.99
N ASN A 92 25.86 5.92 -5.47
CA ASN A 92 24.87 5.79 -4.41
C ASN A 92 23.49 5.35 -4.92
N CYS A 93 23.40 4.80 -6.13
CA CYS A 93 22.18 4.26 -6.72
C CYS A 93 22.04 2.76 -6.43
N ARG A 94 20.83 2.31 -6.13
CA ARG A 94 20.47 0.88 -6.14
C ARG A 94 19.41 0.64 -7.21
N LEU A 95 19.59 -0.43 -7.97
CA LEU A 95 18.59 -0.85 -8.96
C LEU A 95 17.55 -1.72 -8.26
N VAL A 96 16.28 -1.33 -8.35
CA VAL A 96 15.15 -1.97 -7.69
C VAL A 96 14.18 -2.49 -8.75
N GLY A 97 13.56 -3.64 -8.48
CA GLY A 97 12.54 -4.24 -9.32
C GLY A 97 13.10 -5.25 -10.34
N ARG A 98 12.51 -6.45 -10.37
CA ARG A 98 12.84 -7.50 -11.35
C ARG A 98 12.14 -7.28 -12.70
N ARG A 99 10.89 -6.80 -12.69
CA ARG A 99 10.06 -6.56 -13.91
C ARG A 99 10.24 -5.19 -14.54
N PHE A 100 10.49 -4.18 -13.71
CA PHE A 100 10.70 -2.80 -14.11
C PHE A 100 11.95 -2.34 -13.39
N ARG A 101 13.08 -2.25 -14.11
CA ARG A 101 14.34 -1.82 -13.49
C ARG A 101 14.26 -0.32 -13.24
N LEU A 102 14.02 0.07 -11.98
CA LEU A 102 14.05 1.45 -11.51
C LEU A 102 15.36 1.72 -10.78
N ALA A 103 15.89 2.92 -10.92
CA ALA A 103 17.10 3.35 -10.23
C ALA A 103 16.72 4.25 -9.05
N HIS A 104 16.99 3.81 -7.83
CA HIS A 104 16.78 4.62 -6.62
C HIS A 104 18.09 5.29 -6.23
N VAL A 105 18.13 6.63 -6.32
CA VAL A 105 19.29 7.43 -5.90
C VAL A 105 19.10 7.90 -4.47
N PHE A 106 19.98 7.47 -3.57
CA PHE A 106 19.86 7.72 -2.13
C PHE A 106 20.59 8.98 -1.67
N PHE A 107 19.92 9.83 -0.90
CA PHE A 107 20.48 11.00 -0.24
C PHE A 107 20.15 10.95 1.27
N GLY A 108 20.87 10.11 2.01
CA GLY A 108 20.54 9.83 3.41
C GLY A 108 19.20 9.10 3.50
N ARG A 109 18.19 9.74 4.10
CA ARG A 109 16.81 9.21 4.17
C ARG A 109 15.97 9.53 2.94
N ASP A 110 16.38 10.50 2.12
CA ASP A 110 15.66 10.90 0.92
C ASP A 110 16.00 9.99 -0.26
N ILE A 111 15.00 9.66 -1.07
CA ILE A 111 15.15 8.83 -2.27
C ILE A 111 14.57 9.60 -3.46
N VAL A 112 15.32 9.60 -4.57
CA VAL A 112 14.83 10.08 -5.87
C VAL A 112 14.72 8.88 -6.80
N GLU A 113 13.52 8.61 -7.30
CA GLU A 113 13.28 7.53 -8.26
C GLU A 113 13.65 8.01 -9.67
N VAL A 114 14.48 7.24 -10.36
CA VAL A 114 14.91 7.50 -11.73
C VAL A 114 14.48 6.32 -12.61
N ALA A 115 13.64 6.62 -13.61
CA ALA A 115 13.12 5.65 -14.56
C ALA A 115 13.63 5.94 -15.96
N THR A 116 14.11 4.91 -16.65
CA THR A 116 14.43 5.00 -18.08
C THR A 116 13.14 5.02 -18.90
N PHE A 117 13.10 5.82 -19.97
CA PHE A 117 12.00 5.82 -20.94
C PHE A 117 11.76 4.42 -21.51
N ARG A 118 10.49 4.11 -21.74
CA ARG A 118 10.08 2.78 -22.20
C ARG A 118 9.53 2.83 -23.61
N ALA A 119 9.89 1.83 -24.42
CA ALA A 119 9.37 1.70 -25.77
C ALA A 119 7.94 1.15 -25.78
N THR A 120 7.25 1.41 -26.90
CA THR A 120 5.97 0.77 -27.22
C THR A 120 6.26 -0.55 -27.94
N SER A 121 6.05 -1.67 -27.28
CA SER A 121 6.11 -2.98 -27.92
C SER A 121 4.75 -3.32 -28.55
N ALA A 122 4.76 -3.60 -29.86
CA ALA A 122 3.65 -4.27 -30.53
C ALA A 122 3.49 -5.70 -29.99
N PRO A 123 2.28 -6.28 -29.95
CA PRO A 123 2.11 -7.66 -29.51
C PRO A 123 2.68 -8.63 -30.54
N SER A 124 3.67 -9.43 -30.16
CA SER A 124 4.09 -10.62 -30.92
C SER A 124 3.95 -11.88 -30.06
N GLN A 125 3.22 -12.86 -30.58
CA GLN A 125 3.05 -14.21 -30.02
C GLN A 125 4.36 -15.02 -30.08
N GLY A 126 4.56 -15.94 -29.12
CA GLY A 126 5.52 -17.04 -29.25
C GLY A 126 5.84 -17.71 -27.92
N ASP A 127 5.44 -18.98 -27.78
CA ASP A 127 5.69 -19.89 -26.64
C ASP A 127 7.19 -20.22 -26.46
N GLU A 128 7.68 -20.25 -25.21
CA GLU A 128 8.74 -21.17 -24.73
C GLU A 128 8.84 -21.16 -23.18
N PRO A 129 9.35 -22.24 -22.55
CA PRO A 129 9.11 -22.56 -21.14
C PRO A 129 10.02 -21.82 -20.13
N LEU A 130 9.50 -21.64 -18.91
CA LEU A 130 10.15 -20.96 -17.78
C LEU A 130 11.34 -21.78 -17.21
N PRO A 131 12.51 -21.16 -16.92
CA PRO A 131 13.52 -21.76 -16.05
C PRO A 131 13.12 -21.67 -14.57
N GLU A 132 13.54 -22.67 -13.79
CA GLU A 132 13.25 -22.88 -12.37
C GLU A 132 13.71 -21.71 -11.47
N ALA A 133 12.97 -21.49 -10.38
CA ALA A 133 13.19 -20.41 -9.43
C ALA A 133 14.29 -20.78 -8.42
N ASP A 134 15.33 -19.94 -8.33
CA ASP A 134 16.29 -19.99 -7.22
C ASP A 134 15.68 -19.31 -5.98
N PRO A 135 15.69 -19.96 -4.79
CA PRO A 135 15.03 -19.46 -3.60
C PRO A 135 16.03 -18.69 -2.72
N GLU A 136 16.31 -17.43 -3.04
CA GLU A 136 16.91 -16.51 -2.07
C GLU A 136 16.58 -15.05 -2.45
N ASP A 137 16.58 -14.19 -1.44
CA ASP A 137 16.24 -12.75 -1.45
C ASP A 137 14.76 -12.40 -1.25
N GLY A 138 14.27 -12.76 -0.06
CA GLY A 138 13.11 -12.13 0.58
C GLY A 138 13.53 -11.34 1.81
N GLU A 139 14.08 -10.13 1.62
CA GLU A 139 14.19 -9.14 2.71
C GLU A 139 13.83 -7.75 2.17
N ALA A 140 12.68 -7.25 2.63
CA ALA A 140 12.35 -5.83 2.55
C ALA A 140 13.02 -5.13 3.75
N PRO A 141 13.52 -3.89 3.60
CA PRO A 141 14.27 -3.23 4.67
C PRO A 141 13.38 -2.97 5.89
N GLU A 142 13.91 -3.33 7.05
CA GLU A 142 13.38 -2.99 8.37
C GLU A 142 13.40 -1.46 8.58
N LEU A 143 12.34 -0.95 9.18
CA LEU A 143 12.22 0.44 9.61
C LEU A 143 12.88 0.59 10.98
N ASP A 144 13.91 1.43 11.04
CA ASP A 144 14.62 2.05 12.18
C ASP A 144 14.25 1.56 13.60
N ASP A 145 15.23 0.89 14.23
CA ASP A 145 15.43 0.80 15.69
C ASP A 145 16.26 2.04 16.12
N PRO A 146 15.79 2.89 17.06
CA PRO A 146 16.48 4.12 17.41
C PRO A 146 17.39 3.88 18.61
N ASP A 147 18.62 3.35 18.41
CA ASP A 147 19.73 3.48 19.36
C ASP A 147 21.02 2.84 18.79
N LEU A 148 21.72 3.54 17.89
CA LEU A 148 23.15 3.26 17.63
C LEU A 148 23.90 4.56 17.27
N GLU A 149 24.71 5.02 18.22
CA GLU A 149 25.68 6.10 18.05
C GLU A 149 26.78 5.69 17.06
N ALA A 150 27.10 6.57 16.10
CA ALA A 150 28.12 6.33 15.08
C ALA A 150 29.44 7.04 15.40
N GLU A 151 30.52 6.28 15.52
CA GLU A 151 31.91 6.76 15.55
C GLU A 151 32.44 7.05 14.13
N PRO A 152 33.27 8.09 13.92
CA PRO A 152 33.74 8.46 12.59
C PRO A 152 35.01 7.71 12.17
N VAL A 153 35.05 7.18 10.94
CA VAL A 153 36.27 6.62 10.33
C VAL A 153 36.86 7.65 9.34
N PRO A 154 38.18 7.96 9.41
CA PRO A 154 38.77 9.09 8.70
C PRO A 154 39.05 8.83 7.22
N ALA A 155 38.99 9.90 6.43
CA ALA A 155 39.31 9.96 5.01
C ALA A 155 40.80 9.73 4.74
N GLN A 156 41.12 8.82 3.82
CA GLN A 156 42.45 8.77 3.19
C GLN A 156 42.33 9.10 1.70
N ALA A 157 43.03 10.16 1.32
CA ALA A 157 43.20 10.62 -0.04
C ALA A 157 44.00 9.60 -0.87
N ARG A 158 43.57 9.36 -2.11
CA ARG A 158 44.41 8.72 -3.14
C ARG A 158 44.44 9.58 -4.40
N ALA A 159 45.65 9.83 -4.87
CA ALA A 159 46.03 10.65 -6.02
C ALA A 159 45.61 10.01 -7.37
N PRO A 160 45.60 10.79 -8.48
CA PRO A 160 44.94 10.40 -9.72
C PRO A 160 45.79 9.43 -10.54
N LEU A 161 45.19 8.32 -10.98
CA LEU A 161 45.80 7.40 -11.94
C LEU A 161 45.38 7.78 -13.37
N GLU A 162 46.40 8.00 -14.20
CA GLU A 162 46.33 8.36 -15.61
C GLU A 162 45.67 7.26 -16.46
N ARG A 163 44.98 7.70 -17.51
CA ARG A 163 44.30 6.84 -18.51
C ARG A 163 45.32 6.30 -19.52
N PRO A 164 45.24 5.02 -19.91
CA PRO A 164 45.75 4.59 -21.20
C PRO A 164 44.62 4.55 -22.25
N SER A 165 44.86 5.25 -23.34
CA SER A 165 44.11 5.22 -24.59
C SER A 165 44.30 3.88 -25.34
N ARG A 166 43.23 3.10 -25.50
CA ARG A 166 43.02 2.05 -26.53
C ARG A 166 41.50 1.93 -26.67
N GLY A 167 40.84 1.82 -27.81
CA GLY A 167 41.18 1.45 -29.19
C GLY A 167 39.88 0.84 -29.72
N ARG A 168 39.37 1.28 -30.87
CA ARG A 168 38.12 0.77 -31.47
C ARG A 168 38.16 -0.76 -31.54
N GLY A 169 37.19 -1.40 -30.90
CA GLY A 169 36.92 -2.84 -30.98
C GLY A 169 35.42 -3.01 -30.91
N ASP A 170 34.92 -3.88 -31.78
CA ASP A 170 33.54 -3.97 -32.24
C ASP A 170 32.52 -4.20 -31.12
N ALA A 171 31.41 -3.45 -31.17
CA ALA A 171 30.26 -3.64 -30.30
C ALA A 171 29.47 -4.86 -30.78
N GLU A 172 29.42 -5.92 -29.98
CA GLU A 172 28.41 -6.97 -30.14
C GLU A 172 27.01 -6.36 -29.93
N PRO A 173 26.03 -6.66 -30.80
CA PRO A 173 24.68 -6.14 -30.65
C PRO A 173 24.02 -6.77 -29.41
N GLY A 174 23.56 -5.90 -28.52
CA GLY A 174 22.94 -6.27 -27.25
C GLY A 174 21.74 -7.20 -27.40
N ALA A 175 21.67 -8.17 -26.50
CA ALA A 175 20.55 -9.09 -26.36
C ALA A 175 19.22 -8.32 -26.27
N ALA A 176 18.36 -8.51 -27.26
CA ALA A 176 16.99 -8.01 -27.26
C ALA A 176 16.26 -8.61 -26.05
N THR A 177 15.74 -7.75 -25.17
CA THR A 177 14.97 -8.19 -24.00
C THR A 177 13.51 -8.34 -24.43
N GLU A 178 13.05 -9.57 -24.61
CA GLU A 178 11.68 -9.87 -25.07
C GLU A 178 10.60 -9.49 -24.06
N VAL A 179 9.46 -9.05 -24.61
CA VAL A 179 8.23 -8.82 -23.86
C VAL A 179 7.49 -10.13 -23.73
N THR A 180 7.26 -10.60 -22.50
CA THR A 180 6.51 -11.84 -22.27
C THR A 180 5.10 -11.50 -21.83
N PHE A 181 4.11 -12.19 -22.42
CA PHE A 181 2.70 -12.12 -22.01
C PHE A 181 2.29 -13.43 -21.35
N ASP A 182 1.30 -13.41 -20.46
CA ASP A 182 0.66 -14.64 -19.99
C ASP A 182 -0.46 -15.11 -20.93
N ALA A 183 -1.00 -16.31 -20.69
CA ALA A 183 -2.11 -16.90 -21.46
C ALA A 183 -3.41 -16.06 -21.45
N SER A 184 -3.47 -15.01 -20.63
CA SER A 184 -4.58 -14.05 -20.55
C SER A 184 -4.26 -12.68 -21.17
N GLY A 185 -3.12 -12.55 -21.86
CA GLY A 185 -2.70 -11.31 -22.54
C GLY A 185 -2.09 -10.25 -21.62
N ARG A 186 -1.68 -10.61 -20.38
CA ARG A 186 -1.08 -9.65 -19.44
C ARG A 186 0.43 -9.62 -19.56
N ILE A 187 1.01 -8.43 -19.43
CA ILE A 187 2.45 -8.20 -19.56
C ILE A 187 3.19 -8.75 -18.33
N LEU A 188 4.07 -9.74 -18.54
CA LEU A 188 4.90 -10.41 -17.52
C LEU A 188 6.30 -9.81 -17.40
N ARG A 189 6.93 -9.35 -18.49
CA ARG A 189 8.22 -8.63 -18.51
C ARG A 189 8.20 -7.62 -19.65
N ASP A 190 8.69 -6.41 -19.39
CA ASP A 190 8.71 -5.33 -20.39
C ASP A 190 9.78 -4.31 -20.05
N ASN A 191 11.03 -4.71 -20.28
CA ASN A 191 12.23 -3.88 -20.14
C ASN A 191 12.69 -3.38 -21.52
N VAL A 192 11.77 -3.05 -22.42
CA VAL A 192 12.12 -2.42 -23.69
C VAL A 192 12.23 -0.93 -23.45
N TYR A 193 13.42 -0.38 -23.64
CA TYR A 193 13.69 1.05 -23.48
C TYR A 193 13.47 1.78 -24.80
N GLY A 194 12.96 3.00 -24.73
CA GLY A 194 12.47 3.74 -25.88
C GLY A 194 12.69 5.24 -25.75
N THR A 195 11.96 6.01 -26.56
CA THR A 195 12.00 7.48 -26.51
C THR A 195 10.97 8.03 -25.53
N ILE A 196 11.09 9.33 -25.20
CA ILE A 196 10.07 10.05 -24.43
C ILE A 196 8.69 9.99 -25.08
N ASP A 197 8.65 10.04 -26.42
CA ASP A 197 7.41 10.00 -27.21
C ASP A 197 6.71 8.63 -27.12
N GLU A 198 7.44 7.58 -26.78
CA GLU A 198 6.90 6.23 -26.55
C GLU A 198 6.49 6.03 -25.08
N ASP A 199 7.27 6.56 -24.13
CA ASP A 199 7.01 6.43 -22.69
C ASP A 199 5.64 6.99 -22.30
N VAL A 200 5.23 8.10 -22.93
CA VAL A 200 4.00 8.81 -22.56
C VAL A 200 2.74 7.96 -22.73
N TRP A 201 2.68 7.12 -23.77
CA TRP A 201 1.53 6.25 -24.07
C TRP A 201 1.42 5.06 -23.12
N ARG A 202 2.49 4.76 -22.38
CA ARG A 202 2.51 3.68 -21.38
C ARG A 202 2.01 4.13 -20.02
N ARG A 203 1.93 5.43 -19.79
CA ARG A 203 1.38 6.00 -18.55
C ARG A 203 -0.13 5.80 -18.50
N ASP A 204 -0.66 5.85 -17.29
CA ASP A 204 -2.07 5.54 -17.09
C ASP A 204 -2.98 6.74 -17.34
N PHE A 205 -2.67 7.90 -16.74
CA PHE A 205 -3.55 9.06 -16.75
C PHE A 205 -2.84 10.29 -17.28
N THR A 206 -3.57 11.13 -18.03
CA THR A 206 -3.05 12.35 -18.66
C THR A 206 -2.39 13.28 -17.66
N VAL A 207 -3.03 13.48 -16.50
CA VAL A 207 -2.55 14.35 -15.41
C VAL A 207 -1.22 13.89 -14.79
N ASN A 208 -0.79 12.63 -15.03
CA ASN A 208 0.47 12.07 -14.54
C ASN A 208 1.50 11.86 -15.68
N ALA A 209 1.19 12.36 -16.87
CA ALA A 209 1.97 12.20 -18.09
C ALA A 209 2.51 13.53 -18.62
N LEU A 210 2.93 14.39 -17.69
CA LEU A 210 3.56 15.66 -17.94
C LEU A 210 5.06 15.58 -17.64
N TYR A 211 5.87 16.21 -18.47
CA TYR A 211 7.34 16.19 -18.38
C TYR A 211 7.84 17.61 -18.20
N TYR A 212 8.43 17.90 -17.04
CA TYR A 212 9.00 19.22 -16.75
C TYR A 212 10.50 19.22 -17.03
N ASN A 213 10.93 20.11 -17.92
CA ASN A 213 12.31 20.25 -18.35
C ASN A 213 13.03 21.34 -17.54
N ILE A 214 14.10 20.99 -16.83
CA ILE A 214 14.88 21.96 -16.06
C ILE A 214 15.83 22.83 -16.92
N ALA A 215 15.96 22.54 -18.21
CA ALA A 215 16.86 23.26 -19.11
C ALA A 215 16.31 24.62 -19.54
N ASP A 216 15.05 24.62 -19.98
CA ASP A 216 14.31 25.79 -20.47
C ASP A 216 13.12 26.13 -19.57
N PHE A 217 12.92 25.35 -18.49
CA PHE A 217 11.81 25.48 -17.55
C PHE A 217 10.45 25.33 -18.21
N SER A 218 10.38 24.59 -19.33
CA SER A 218 9.14 24.29 -20.03
C SER A 218 8.48 23.01 -19.51
N LEU A 219 7.17 22.90 -19.74
CA LEU A 219 6.38 21.72 -19.45
C LEU A 219 5.91 21.11 -20.78
N TRP A 220 6.25 19.85 -21.01
CA TRP A 220 5.87 19.12 -22.22
C TRP A 220 4.62 18.30 -21.94
N ASP A 221 3.59 18.52 -22.76
CA ASP A 221 2.30 17.85 -22.67
C ASP A 221 1.92 17.23 -24.02
N TYR A 222 1.90 15.90 -24.07
CA TYR A 222 1.54 15.13 -25.26
C TYR A 222 0.05 14.76 -25.31
N VAL A 223 -0.63 14.81 -24.17
CA VAL A 223 -1.94 14.15 -23.99
C VAL A 223 -3.03 15.08 -23.44
N GLY A 224 -2.71 16.36 -23.28
CA GLY A 224 -3.63 17.36 -22.71
C GLY A 224 -3.74 17.30 -21.19
N GLY A 225 -2.72 16.74 -20.51
CA GLY A 225 -2.70 16.60 -19.06
C GLY A 225 -2.78 17.94 -18.31
N ALA A 226 -2.22 19.01 -18.87
CA ALA A 226 -2.26 20.33 -18.24
C ALA A 226 -3.69 20.92 -18.22
N GLU A 227 -4.48 20.64 -19.26
CA GLU A 227 -5.89 21.08 -19.33
C GLU A 227 -6.79 20.21 -18.45
N ASP A 228 -6.53 18.90 -18.40
CA ASP A 228 -7.22 17.98 -17.49
C ASP A 228 -6.97 18.34 -16.01
N ILE A 229 -5.76 18.81 -15.65
CA ILE A 229 -5.49 19.34 -14.30
C ILE A 229 -6.32 20.60 -14.01
N LYS A 230 -6.40 21.54 -14.96
CA LYS A 230 -7.19 22.78 -14.80
C LYS A 230 -8.68 22.48 -14.63
N THR A 231 -9.21 21.56 -15.44
CA THR A 231 -10.63 21.16 -15.42
C THR A 231 -10.97 20.14 -14.34
N ARG A 232 -9.96 19.63 -13.61
CA ARG A 232 -10.09 18.57 -12.59
C ARG A 232 -10.70 17.28 -13.14
N THR A 233 -10.28 16.90 -14.34
CA THR A 233 -10.73 15.70 -15.05
C THR A 233 -9.67 14.61 -14.95
N LEU A 234 -10.07 13.39 -14.59
CA LEU A 234 -9.21 12.21 -14.62
C LEU A 234 -9.51 11.41 -15.90
N ARG A 235 -8.60 11.50 -16.87
CA ARG A 235 -8.68 10.84 -18.18
C ARG A 235 -7.60 9.77 -18.30
N LEU A 236 -7.99 8.57 -18.75
CA LEU A 236 -7.04 7.50 -19.08
C LEU A 236 -6.38 7.77 -20.44
N ILE A 237 -5.11 7.46 -20.58
CA ILE A 237 -4.38 7.55 -21.85
C ILE A 237 -4.67 6.31 -22.69
N GLY A 238 -5.14 6.52 -23.92
CA GLY A 238 -5.53 5.46 -24.86
C GLY A 238 -6.99 5.01 -24.70
N ASP A 239 -7.33 3.86 -25.28
CA ASP A 239 -8.68 3.29 -25.20
C ASP A 239 -8.93 2.62 -23.83
N PRO A 240 -9.91 3.08 -23.02
CA PRO A 240 -10.11 2.56 -21.67
C PRO A 240 -10.34 1.06 -21.57
N GLU A 241 -11.11 0.47 -22.50
CA GLU A 241 -11.38 -0.97 -22.48
C GLU A 241 -10.10 -1.78 -22.69
N THR A 242 -9.32 -1.45 -23.71
CA THR A 242 -8.04 -2.10 -24.00
C THR A 242 -7.07 -1.97 -22.82
N ARG A 243 -6.93 -0.76 -22.27
CA ARG A 243 -5.99 -0.50 -21.16
C ARG A 243 -6.39 -1.18 -19.86
N PHE A 244 -7.68 -1.32 -19.57
CA PHE A 244 -8.14 -2.09 -18.40
C PHE A 244 -7.97 -3.60 -18.60
N CYS A 245 -8.10 -4.10 -19.83
CA CYS A 245 -7.81 -5.50 -20.14
C CYS A 245 -6.32 -5.85 -19.94
N GLU A 246 -5.42 -4.99 -20.41
CA GLU A 246 -3.97 -5.18 -20.24
C GLU A 246 -3.53 -5.14 -18.76
N ASP A 247 -4.02 -4.16 -17.99
CA ASP A 247 -3.73 -4.03 -16.57
C ASP A 247 -4.97 -3.58 -15.78
N PRO A 248 -5.75 -4.53 -15.22
CA PRO A 248 -6.97 -4.23 -14.48
C PRO A 248 -6.74 -3.36 -13.23
N VAL A 249 -5.50 -3.33 -12.70
CA VAL A 249 -5.14 -2.48 -11.54
C VAL A 249 -5.34 -0.99 -11.84
N ARG A 250 -5.33 -0.58 -13.12
CA ARG A 250 -5.65 0.80 -13.53
C ARG A 250 -7.03 1.27 -13.05
N MET A 251 -8.01 0.37 -12.93
CA MET A 251 -9.32 0.72 -12.37
C MET A 251 -9.23 1.13 -10.90
N LEU A 252 -8.41 0.42 -10.10
CA LEU A 252 -8.17 0.76 -8.70
C LEU A 252 -7.38 2.07 -8.58
N ARG A 253 -6.38 2.28 -9.46
CA ARG A 253 -5.65 3.55 -9.53
C ARG A 253 -6.58 4.72 -9.88
N ALA A 254 -7.54 4.53 -10.78
CA ALA A 254 -8.53 5.54 -11.14
C ALA A 254 -9.38 5.94 -9.92
N ALA A 255 -9.92 4.94 -9.20
CA ALA A 255 -10.64 5.15 -7.95
C ALA A 255 -9.78 5.85 -6.88
N ARG A 256 -8.51 5.47 -6.75
CA ARG A 256 -7.57 6.09 -5.82
C ARG A 256 -7.32 7.56 -6.16
N PHE A 257 -7.11 7.90 -7.43
CA PHE A 257 -6.86 9.28 -7.84
C PHE A 257 -8.10 10.15 -7.72
N GLU A 258 -9.28 9.63 -8.03
CA GLU A 258 -10.55 10.32 -7.76
C GLU A 258 -10.70 10.64 -6.26
N ALA A 259 -10.41 9.67 -5.38
CA ALA A 259 -10.48 9.87 -3.95
C ALA A 259 -9.43 10.86 -3.43
N LYS A 260 -8.19 10.79 -3.95
CA LYS A 260 -7.07 11.64 -3.52
C LYS A 260 -7.18 13.08 -3.99
N LEU A 261 -7.51 13.27 -5.27
CA LEU A 261 -7.45 14.58 -5.93
C LEU A 261 -8.82 15.28 -5.96
N GLY A 262 -9.91 14.53 -5.74
CA GLY A 262 -11.28 15.04 -5.93
C GLY A 262 -11.62 15.31 -7.40
N PHE A 263 -10.87 14.71 -8.33
CA PHE A 263 -11.10 14.85 -9.77
C PHE A 263 -12.27 13.97 -10.20
N GLN A 264 -13.02 14.42 -11.20
CA GLN A 264 -14.08 13.60 -11.80
C GLN A 264 -13.47 12.72 -12.90
N ILE A 265 -13.75 11.43 -12.85
CA ILE A 265 -13.35 10.52 -13.93
C ILE A 265 -14.16 10.85 -15.18
N GLU A 266 -13.48 11.01 -16.31
CA GLU A 266 -14.13 11.25 -17.60
C GLU A 266 -15.17 10.14 -17.87
N PRO A 267 -16.38 10.47 -18.40
CA PRO A 267 -17.42 9.47 -18.68
C PRO A 267 -16.95 8.27 -19.52
N ALA A 268 -16.10 8.50 -20.52
CA ALA A 268 -15.52 7.44 -21.36
C ALA A 268 -14.61 6.50 -20.56
N THR A 269 -13.82 7.04 -19.63
CA THR A 269 -12.96 6.25 -18.73
C THR A 269 -13.79 5.55 -17.64
N ALA A 270 -14.86 6.18 -17.16
CA ALA A 270 -15.68 5.66 -16.06
C ALA A 270 -16.59 4.49 -16.47
N LYS A 271 -17.15 4.53 -17.69
CA LYS A 271 -18.16 3.58 -18.16
C LYS A 271 -17.68 2.11 -18.14
N PRO A 272 -16.47 1.76 -18.61
CA PRO A 272 -16.02 0.36 -18.63
C PRO A 272 -15.71 -0.24 -17.26
N ILE A 273 -15.44 0.58 -16.25
CA ILE A 273 -15.00 0.12 -14.91
C ILE A 273 -15.98 -0.90 -14.32
N GLY A 274 -17.28 -0.61 -14.37
CA GLY A 274 -18.30 -1.49 -13.79
C GLY A 274 -18.43 -2.84 -14.52
N ALA A 275 -18.26 -2.84 -15.84
CA ALA A 275 -18.33 -4.06 -16.66
C ALA A 275 -17.07 -4.92 -16.53
N LEU A 276 -15.90 -4.28 -16.48
CA LEU A 276 -14.59 -4.94 -16.49
C LEU A 276 -14.06 -5.28 -15.08
N ARG A 277 -14.73 -4.87 -14.01
CA ARG A 277 -14.30 -5.11 -12.61
C ARG A 277 -13.93 -6.57 -12.31
N GLN A 278 -14.58 -7.54 -12.98
CA GLN A 278 -14.28 -8.96 -12.77
C GLN A 278 -12.86 -9.34 -13.18
N LEU A 279 -12.21 -8.58 -14.07
CA LEU A 279 -10.81 -8.80 -14.46
C LEU A 279 -9.83 -8.66 -13.28
N LEU A 280 -10.21 -7.92 -12.23
CA LEU A 280 -9.42 -7.85 -10.99
C LEU A 280 -9.24 -9.23 -10.35
N ALA A 281 -10.16 -10.17 -10.59
CA ALA A 281 -10.06 -11.54 -10.11
C ALA A 281 -8.79 -12.27 -10.60
N GLY A 282 -8.30 -11.91 -11.78
CA GLY A 282 -7.10 -12.50 -12.36
C GLY A 282 -5.81 -11.90 -11.80
N VAL A 283 -5.84 -10.66 -11.30
CA VAL A 283 -4.64 -9.92 -10.87
C VAL A 283 -3.93 -10.65 -9.71
N PRO A 284 -2.59 -10.75 -9.73
CA PRO A 284 -1.84 -11.33 -8.62
C PRO A 284 -2.23 -10.69 -7.27
N PRO A 285 -2.61 -11.48 -6.25
CA PRO A 285 -3.09 -10.96 -4.97
C PRO A 285 -2.12 -10.01 -4.24
N ALA A 286 -0.82 -10.13 -4.49
CA ALA A 286 0.20 -9.21 -3.97
C ALA A 286 0.07 -7.79 -4.55
N ARG A 287 -0.23 -7.65 -5.85
CA ARG A 287 -0.45 -6.34 -6.48
C ARG A 287 -1.71 -5.66 -5.94
N LEU A 288 -2.77 -6.45 -5.72
CA LEU A 288 -4.00 -5.96 -5.10
C LEU A 288 -3.76 -5.54 -3.65
N PHE A 289 -2.92 -6.27 -2.91
CA PHE A 289 -2.50 -5.89 -1.57
C PHE A 289 -1.79 -4.53 -1.56
N ASP A 290 -0.80 -4.32 -2.43
CA ASP A 290 -0.08 -3.05 -2.53
C ASP A 290 -1.02 -1.88 -2.87
N GLU A 291 -1.93 -2.08 -3.81
CA GLU A 291 -2.90 -1.04 -4.17
C GLU A 291 -3.92 -0.78 -3.04
N THR A 292 -4.29 -1.81 -2.26
CA THR A 292 -5.13 -1.66 -1.07
C THR A 292 -4.44 -0.76 -0.04
N LEU A 293 -3.15 -0.95 0.23
CA LEU A 293 -2.42 -0.06 1.13
C LEU A 293 -2.39 1.37 0.58
N LYS A 294 -2.17 1.55 -0.72
CA LYS A 294 -2.18 2.89 -1.35
C LYS A 294 -3.56 3.55 -1.33
N LEU A 295 -4.64 2.79 -1.41
CA LEU A 295 -6.01 3.29 -1.32
C LEU A 295 -6.33 3.81 0.10
N PHE A 296 -5.92 3.06 1.14
CA PHE A 296 -6.38 3.32 2.50
C PHE A 296 -5.36 3.98 3.45
N LEU A 297 -4.06 3.90 3.17
CA LEU A 297 -3.01 4.40 4.07
C LEU A 297 -2.28 5.65 3.55
N THR A 298 -2.91 6.40 2.63
CA THR A 298 -2.30 7.61 2.04
C THR A 298 -2.98 8.92 2.45
N GLY A 299 -3.97 8.87 3.36
CA GLY A 299 -4.64 10.05 3.93
C GLY A 299 -6.06 10.31 3.40
N GLN A 300 -6.62 9.38 2.62
CA GLN A 300 -7.96 9.49 2.04
C GLN A 300 -8.70 8.14 1.97
N GLY A 301 -8.44 7.25 2.92
CA GLY A 301 -9.02 5.92 3.00
C GLY A 301 -10.54 5.94 3.15
N ALA A 302 -11.11 6.87 3.92
CA ALA A 302 -12.56 6.98 4.06
C ALA A 302 -13.23 7.32 2.72
N ARG A 303 -12.66 8.28 1.98
CA ARG A 303 -13.14 8.66 0.65
C ARG A 303 -12.92 7.52 -0.36
N SER A 304 -11.79 6.83 -0.26
CA SER A 304 -11.47 5.68 -1.12
C SER A 304 -12.47 4.55 -0.94
N PHE A 305 -12.93 4.29 0.29
CA PHE A 305 -13.98 3.31 0.55
C PHE A 305 -15.29 3.65 -0.19
N GLU A 306 -15.74 4.91 -0.10
CA GLU A 306 -16.95 5.39 -0.78
C GLU A 306 -16.86 5.23 -2.30
N VAL A 307 -15.71 5.62 -2.89
CA VAL A 307 -15.47 5.53 -4.33
C VAL A 307 -15.42 4.07 -4.80
N LEU A 308 -14.78 3.18 -4.03
CA LEU A 308 -14.74 1.76 -4.37
C LEU A 308 -16.14 1.12 -4.35
N ARG A 309 -17.00 1.51 -3.42
CA ARG A 309 -18.39 1.04 -3.35
C ARG A 309 -19.23 1.59 -4.50
N SER A 310 -19.18 2.90 -4.76
CA SER A 310 -19.99 3.52 -5.81
C SER A 310 -19.66 2.98 -7.21
N ARG A 311 -18.41 2.54 -7.42
CA ARG A 311 -17.95 1.92 -8.68
C ARG A 311 -18.04 0.40 -8.70
N GLY A 312 -18.50 -0.22 -7.62
CA GLY A 312 -18.60 -1.68 -7.50
C GLY A 312 -17.25 -2.41 -7.53
N LEU A 313 -16.15 -1.70 -7.28
CA LEU A 313 -14.79 -2.25 -7.22
C LEU A 313 -14.51 -2.95 -5.89
N LEU A 314 -15.18 -2.53 -4.81
CA LEU A 314 -15.08 -3.20 -3.51
C LEU A 314 -15.53 -4.67 -3.62
N ALA A 315 -16.63 -4.94 -4.32
CA ALA A 315 -17.14 -6.29 -4.58
C ALA A 315 -16.13 -7.20 -5.29
N ALA A 316 -15.28 -6.65 -6.16
CA ALA A 316 -14.26 -7.41 -6.87
C ALA A 316 -13.04 -7.71 -6.01
N MET A 317 -12.63 -6.75 -5.17
CA MET A 317 -11.42 -6.82 -4.34
C MET A 317 -11.65 -7.54 -3.01
N LEU A 318 -12.77 -7.27 -2.35
CA LEU A 318 -13.14 -7.78 -1.03
C LEU A 318 -14.64 -8.18 -1.03
N PRO A 319 -15.00 -9.29 -1.70
CA PRO A 319 -16.40 -9.67 -1.89
C PRO A 319 -17.19 -9.81 -0.58
N THR A 320 -16.56 -10.37 0.47
CA THR A 320 -17.22 -10.61 1.76
C THR A 320 -17.44 -9.32 2.54
N VAL A 321 -16.53 -8.35 2.42
CA VAL A 321 -16.67 -7.02 3.01
C VAL A 321 -17.79 -6.26 2.30
N ASP A 322 -17.81 -6.27 0.97
CA ASP A 322 -18.85 -5.61 0.18
C ASP A 322 -20.24 -6.22 0.47
N ALA A 323 -20.34 -7.55 0.49
CA ALA A 323 -21.57 -8.26 0.80
C ALA A 323 -22.10 -7.90 2.20
N TYR A 324 -21.23 -7.85 3.22
CA TYR A 324 -21.63 -7.47 4.57
C TYR A 324 -22.28 -6.07 4.61
N PHE A 325 -21.64 -5.06 4.00
CA PHE A 325 -22.17 -3.69 3.95
C PHE A 325 -23.32 -3.49 2.97
N GLY A 326 -23.48 -4.39 1.99
CA GLY A 326 -24.66 -4.48 1.14
C GLY A 326 -25.88 -4.98 1.90
N SER A 327 -25.70 -5.97 2.78
CA SER A 327 -26.77 -6.51 3.63
C SER A 327 -27.08 -5.64 4.85
N HIS A 328 -26.13 -4.82 5.31
CA HIS A 328 -26.26 -4.00 6.53
C HIS A 328 -25.95 -2.51 6.27
N PRO A 329 -26.67 -1.84 5.36
CA PRO A 329 -26.44 -0.42 5.06
C PRO A 329 -26.76 0.46 6.27
N GLY A 330 -25.87 1.42 6.58
CA GLY A 330 -26.03 2.35 7.69
C GLY A 330 -25.82 1.73 9.08
N SER A 331 -25.33 0.49 9.14
CA SER A 331 -25.04 -0.22 10.39
C SER A 331 -24.03 0.52 11.28
N LEU A 332 -24.03 0.22 12.57
CA LEU A 332 -23.01 0.73 13.51
C LEU A 332 -21.60 0.33 13.09
N VAL A 333 -21.46 -0.84 12.47
CA VAL A 333 -20.19 -1.34 11.93
C VAL A 333 -19.71 -0.51 10.73
N GLU A 334 -20.62 -0.08 9.84
CA GLU A 334 -20.26 0.83 8.74
C GLU A 334 -19.79 2.18 9.28
N LYS A 335 -20.48 2.73 10.28
CA LYS A 335 -20.07 3.98 10.94
C LYS A 335 -18.70 3.84 11.61
N LEU A 336 -18.45 2.73 12.30
CA LEU A 336 -17.16 2.41 12.91
C LEU A 336 -16.05 2.32 11.87
N LEU A 337 -16.27 1.63 10.74
CA LEU A 337 -15.29 1.53 9.67
C LEU A 337 -14.95 2.92 9.13
N LEU A 338 -15.96 3.72 8.77
CA LEU A 338 -15.75 5.06 8.22
C LEU A 338 -15.02 5.96 9.22
N GLN A 339 -15.36 5.91 10.51
CA GLN A 339 -14.69 6.70 11.54
C GLN A 339 -13.25 6.22 11.77
N GLY A 340 -13.00 4.91 11.80
CA GLY A 340 -11.66 4.34 11.88
C GLY A 340 -10.77 4.73 10.70
N LEU A 341 -11.34 4.76 9.49
CA LEU A 341 -10.64 5.24 8.29
C LEU A 341 -10.34 6.75 8.37
N ARG A 342 -11.30 7.59 8.80
CA ARG A 342 -11.06 9.04 9.01
C ARG A 342 -9.98 9.30 10.06
N ASN A 343 -9.97 8.53 11.15
CA ASN A 343 -8.92 8.62 12.17
C ASN A 343 -7.56 8.20 11.59
N THR A 344 -7.52 7.17 10.75
CA THR A 344 -6.31 6.75 10.03
C THR A 344 -5.84 7.85 9.07
N ASP A 345 -6.76 8.47 8.33
CA ASP A 345 -6.48 9.57 7.41
C ASP A 345 -5.86 10.76 8.15
N ALA A 346 -6.47 11.18 9.26
CA ALA A 346 -5.95 12.27 10.10
C ALA A 346 -4.56 11.96 10.68
N ARG A 347 -4.25 10.69 10.96
CA ARG A 347 -2.91 10.28 11.41
C ARG A 347 -1.88 10.37 10.29
N VAL A 348 -2.21 9.87 9.10
CA VAL A 348 -1.31 9.94 7.93
C VAL A 348 -1.03 11.40 7.54
N LEU A 349 -2.05 12.25 7.56
CA LEU A 349 -1.89 13.69 7.26
C LEU A 349 -1.11 14.45 8.33
N ALA A 350 -0.99 13.91 9.54
CA ALA A 350 -0.19 14.46 10.62
C ALA A 350 1.19 13.77 10.75
N ASP A 351 1.63 13.05 9.71
CA ASP A 351 2.88 12.28 9.66
C ASP A 351 3.09 11.32 10.85
N LYS A 352 1.99 10.80 11.40
CA LYS A 352 2.01 9.78 12.45
C LYS A 352 2.03 8.38 11.84
N PRO A 353 2.76 7.43 12.44
CA PRO A 353 2.77 6.06 11.94
C PRO A 353 1.39 5.43 12.02
N VAL A 354 1.08 4.65 10.99
CA VAL A 354 -0.13 3.83 10.85
C VAL A 354 0.28 2.40 10.53
N THR A 355 -0.56 1.42 10.89
CA THR A 355 -0.23 0.00 10.70
C THR A 355 -1.24 -0.67 9.76
N PRO A 356 -0.78 -1.49 8.79
CA PRO A 356 -1.68 -2.30 7.98
C PRO A 356 -2.57 -3.24 8.82
N THR A 357 -2.06 -3.73 9.96
CA THR A 357 -2.84 -4.55 10.89
C THR A 357 -4.13 -3.87 11.31
N PHE A 358 -4.08 -2.61 11.73
CA PHE A 358 -5.27 -1.88 12.17
C PHE A 358 -6.25 -1.66 11.02
N LEU A 359 -5.75 -1.36 9.82
CA LEU A 359 -6.57 -1.25 8.61
C LEU A 359 -7.35 -2.55 8.33
N PHE A 360 -6.67 -3.71 8.33
CA PHE A 360 -7.36 -4.98 8.09
C PHE A 360 -8.31 -5.35 9.22
N ALA A 361 -8.03 -4.96 10.46
CA ALA A 361 -8.99 -5.11 11.55
C ALA A 361 -10.28 -4.31 11.32
N LEU A 362 -10.18 -3.10 10.76
CA LEU A 362 -11.35 -2.29 10.39
C LEU A 362 -12.10 -2.89 9.19
N LEU A 363 -11.39 -3.21 8.10
CA LEU A 363 -12.01 -3.74 6.87
C LEU A 363 -12.70 -5.09 7.10
N LEU A 364 -12.10 -5.96 7.91
CA LEU A 364 -12.62 -7.29 8.20
C LEU A 364 -13.59 -7.31 9.39
N TYR A 365 -13.81 -6.19 10.09
CA TYR A 365 -14.68 -6.15 11.26
C TYR A 365 -16.09 -6.66 10.94
N GLY A 366 -16.69 -6.20 9.84
CA GLY A 366 -18.02 -6.62 9.40
C GLY A 366 -18.13 -8.12 9.18
N PRO A 367 -17.32 -8.70 8.27
CA PRO A 367 -17.28 -10.16 8.09
C PRO A 367 -17.04 -10.94 9.38
N ILE A 368 -16.12 -10.48 10.24
CA ILE A 368 -15.85 -11.13 11.54
C ILE A 368 -17.09 -11.09 12.44
N ALA A 369 -17.73 -9.92 12.57
CA ALA A 369 -18.94 -9.75 13.36
C ALA A 369 -20.07 -10.66 12.84
N GLY A 370 -20.30 -10.71 11.53
CA GLY A 370 -21.30 -11.59 10.93
C GLY A 370 -21.05 -13.08 11.18
N ILE A 371 -19.78 -13.51 11.22
CA ILE A 371 -19.44 -14.90 11.58
C ILE A 371 -19.68 -15.17 13.06
N ILE A 372 -19.32 -14.24 13.96
CA ILE A 372 -19.58 -14.37 15.41
C ILE A 372 -21.09 -14.41 15.69
N GLU A 373 -21.85 -13.51 15.07
CA GLU A 373 -23.31 -13.40 15.22
C GLU A 373 -24.06 -14.62 14.66
N SER A 374 -23.41 -15.44 13.82
CA SER A 374 -23.97 -16.72 13.36
C SER A 374 -23.91 -17.83 14.42
N ALA A 375 -23.09 -17.66 15.47
CA ALA A 375 -23.06 -18.55 16.63
C ALA A 375 -24.12 -18.14 17.67
N PRO A 376 -24.51 -19.05 18.58
CA PRO A 376 -25.41 -18.70 19.69
C PRO A 376 -24.87 -17.51 20.52
N PRO A 377 -25.73 -16.58 21.00
CA PRO A 377 -25.31 -15.38 21.74
C PRO A 377 -24.41 -15.64 22.95
N GLU A 378 -24.59 -16.76 23.64
CA GLU A 378 -23.75 -17.20 24.75
C GLU A 378 -22.27 -17.38 24.36
N HIS A 379 -21.98 -17.66 23.09
CA HIS A 379 -20.63 -17.92 22.59
C HIS A 379 -19.98 -16.69 21.93
N TRP A 380 -20.66 -15.55 21.84
CA TRP A 380 -20.15 -14.36 21.13
C TRP A 380 -18.86 -13.80 21.75
N HIS A 381 -18.74 -13.90 23.08
CA HIS A 381 -17.57 -13.43 23.82
C HIS A 381 -16.53 -14.52 24.06
N GLU A 382 -16.76 -15.74 23.56
CA GLU A 382 -15.80 -16.82 23.69
C GLU A 382 -14.60 -16.60 22.78
N LEU A 383 -13.41 -16.77 23.35
CA LEU A 383 -12.17 -16.59 22.62
C LEU A 383 -12.09 -17.53 21.42
N ALA A 384 -12.55 -18.78 21.54
CA ALA A 384 -12.53 -19.74 20.43
C ALA A 384 -13.37 -19.24 19.24
N THR A 385 -14.60 -18.77 19.48
CA THR A 385 -15.49 -18.23 18.45
C THR A 385 -14.88 -17.02 17.73
N ILE A 386 -14.32 -16.07 18.50
CA ILE A 386 -13.70 -14.86 17.94
C ILE A 386 -12.50 -15.21 17.07
N LEU A 387 -11.65 -16.12 17.54
CA LEU A 387 -10.45 -16.56 16.86
C LEU A 387 -10.76 -17.31 15.56
N GLU A 388 -11.76 -18.20 15.58
CA GLU A 388 -12.24 -18.90 14.38
C GLU A 388 -12.83 -17.91 13.37
N ALA A 389 -13.62 -16.93 13.83
CA ALA A 389 -14.17 -15.89 12.97
C ALA A 389 -13.08 -15.04 12.29
N CYS A 390 -12.02 -14.67 13.03
CA CYS A 390 -10.86 -13.97 12.48
C CYS A 390 -10.15 -14.80 11.41
N ASP A 391 -9.89 -16.08 11.70
CA ASP A 391 -9.18 -16.98 10.80
C ASP A 391 -9.99 -17.23 9.51
N ARG A 392 -11.30 -17.41 9.63
CA ARG A 392 -12.21 -17.59 8.49
C ARG A 392 -12.31 -16.32 7.63
N ALA A 393 -12.59 -15.16 8.23
CA ALA A 393 -12.69 -13.90 7.49
C ALA A 393 -11.38 -13.55 6.77
N THR A 394 -10.24 -13.79 7.43
CA THR A 394 -8.92 -13.56 6.82
C THR A 394 -8.66 -14.53 5.67
N ARG A 395 -9.03 -15.81 5.81
CA ARG A 395 -8.88 -16.80 4.73
C ARG A 395 -9.73 -16.46 3.51
N GLU A 396 -10.96 -16.00 3.72
CA GLU A 396 -11.83 -15.56 2.63
C GLU A 396 -11.25 -14.32 1.92
N ALA A 397 -10.71 -13.35 2.67
CA ALA A 397 -10.02 -12.19 2.08
C ALA A 397 -8.71 -12.59 1.35
N GLN A 398 -7.99 -13.60 1.85
CA GLN A 398 -6.75 -14.10 1.26
C GLN A 398 -6.92 -14.67 -0.15
N ALA A 399 -8.14 -15.07 -0.54
CA ALA A 399 -8.43 -15.52 -1.90
C ALA A 399 -8.27 -14.40 -2.96
N ARG A 400 -8.32 -13.13 -2.54
CA ARG A 400 -8.15 -11.96 -3.43
C ARG A 400 -6.95 -11.09 -3.08
N LEU A 401 -6.57 -11.03 -1.81
CA LEU A 401 -5.49 -10.16 -1.33
C LEU A 401 -4.45 -10.99 -0.60
N ALA A 402 -3.19 -10.95 -1.05
CA ALA A 402 -2.11 -11.64 -0.35
C ALA A 402 -1.76 -10.90 0.93
N ILE A 403 -2.55 -11.08 2.00
CA ILE A 403 -2.31 -10.48 3.31
C ILE A 403 -1.17 -11.25 3.99
N PRO A 404 -0.01 -10.61 4.25
CA PRO A 404 1.08 -11.23 4.99
C PRO A 404 0.65 -11.77 6.36
N ARG A 405 1.20 -12.94 6.74
CA ARG A 405 0.89 -13.63 8.01
C ARG A 405 1.01 -12.74 9.24
N ARG A 406 2.01 -11.85 9.26
CA ARG A 406 2.22 -10.89 10.36
C ARG A 406 1.03 -9.95 10.61
N PHE A 407 0.30 -9.58 9.55
CA PHE A 407 -0.87 -8.71 9.68
C PHE A 407 -2.10 -9.51 10.09
N ALA A 408 -2.31 -10.69 9.51
CA ALA A 408 -3.35 -11.64 9.92
C ALA A 408 -3.26 -12.00 11.41
N LEU A 409 -2.06 -12.36 11.89
CA LEU A 409 -1.81 -12.63 13.31
C LEU A 409 -2.10 -11.39 14.17
N GLY A 410 -1.75 -10.20 13.69
CA GLY A 410 -2.05 -8.97 14.42
C GLY A 410 -3.54 -8.67 14.55
N VAL A 411 -4.35 -8.95 13.51
CA VAL A 411 -5.81 -8.83 13.57
C VAL A 411 -6.34 -9.81 14.62
N ARG A 412 -5.92 -11.07 14.55
CA ARG A 412 -6.29 -12.12 15.50
C ARG A 412 -5.98 -11.71 16.96
N GLU A 413 -4.78 -11.19 17.21
CA GLU A 413 -4.39 -10.70 18.53
C GLU A 413 -5.24 -9.51 18.99
N MET A 414 -5.52 -8.54 18.11
CA MET A 414 -6.37 -7.38 18.45
C MET A 414 -7.79 -7.79 18.88
N PHE A 415 -8.40 -8.73 18.16
CA PHE A 415 -9.74 -9.24 18.47
C PHE A 415 -9.73 -10.12 19.73
N ALA A 416 -8.68 -10.92 19.95
CA ALA A 416 -8.51 -11.71 21.17
C ALA A 416 -8.44 -10.85 22.46
N LEU A 417 -8.00 -9.59 22.34
CA LEU A 417 -7.99 -8.66 23.46
C LEU A 417 -9.37 -8.12 23.82
N GLN A 418 -10.31 -8.07 22.87
CA GLN A 418 -11.59 -7.36 23.04
C GLN A 418 -12.40 -7.86 24.26
N PRO A 419 -12.63 -9.18 24.47
CA PRO A 419 -13.39 -9.64 25.63
C PRO A 419 -12.72 -9.29 26.97
N ARG A 420 -11.38 -9.29 27.00
CA ARG A 420 -10.58 -8.96 28.19
C ARG A 420 -10.54 -7.45 28.46
N LEU A 421 -10.62 -6.65 27.40
CA LEU A 421 -10.70 -5.20 27.48
C LEU A 421 -12.10 -4.74 27.90
N GLU A 422 -13.16 -5.40 27.44
CA GLU A 422 -14.55 -5.15 27.84
C GLU A 422 -14.83 -5.57 29.29
N HIS A 423 -14.18 -6.65 29.76
CA HIS A 423 -14.39 -7.19 31.10
C HIS A 423 -13.06 -7.18 31.90
N PRO A 424 -12.53 -6.01 32.27
CA PRO A 424 -11.28 -5.91 33.01
C PRO A 424 -11.38 -6.61 34.37
N ARG A 425 -10.37 -7.44 34.71
CA ARG A 425 -10.35 -8.24 35.95
C ARG A 425 -9.22 -7.82 36.88
N GLY A 426 -9.50 -6.82 37.70
CA GLY A 426 -8.62 -6.34 38.77
C GLY A 426 -7.15 -6.20 38.35
N ARG A 427 -6.22 -6.67 39.19
CA ARG A 427 -4.77 -6.61 38.89
C ARG A 427 -4.34 -7.36 37.62
N ARG A 428 -5.14 -8.27 37.06
CA ARG A 428 -4.81 -8.91 35.77
C ARG A 428 -4.90 -7.92 34.61
N SER A 429 -5.66 -6.84 34.77
CA SER A 429 -5.74 -5.75 33.80
C SER A 429 -4.42 -5.00 33.65
N LEU A 430 -3.58 -4.94 34.69
CA LEU A 430 -2.27 -4.30 34.62
C LEU A 430 -1.33 -5.04 33.65
N ARG A 431 -1.39 -6.37 33.63
CA ARG A 431 -0.64 -7.20 32.66
C ARG A 431 -1.10 -7.03 31.22
N LEU A 432 -2.32 -6.52 30.99
CA LEU A 432 -2.78 -6.20 29.63
C LEU A 432 -2.07 -4.96 29.08
N LEU A 433 -1.72 -3.99 29.93
CA LEU A 433 -1.00 -2.77 29.51
C LEU A 433 0.38 -3.07 28.91
N GLU A 434 1.00 -4.16 29.36
CA GLU A 434 2.34 -4.58 28.93
C GLU A 434 2.34 -5.38 27.61
N GLN A 435 1.16 -5.73 27.08
CA GLN A 435 1.09 -6.52 25.85
C GLN A 435 1.43 -5.68 24.62
N ALA A 436 2.24 -6.24 23.71
CA ALA A 436 2.72 -5.56 22.51
C ALA A 436 1.62 -4.92 21.65
N ARG A 437 0.41 -5.50 21.60
CA ARG A 437 -0.73 -4.98 20.84
C ARG A 437 -1.81 -4.30 21.66
N PHE A 438 -1.54 -4.00 22.93
CA PHE A 438 -2.50 -3.31 23.78
C PHE A 438 -3.00 -2.02 23.13
N ARG A 439 -2.09 -1.20 22.58
CA ARG A 439 -2.46 0.08 21.96
C ARG A 439 -3.47 -0.09 20.82
N ALA A 440 -3.24 -1.02 19.91
CA ALA A 440 -4.13 -1.26 18.78
C ALA A 440 -5.48 -1.86 19.23
N GLY A 441 -5.46 -2.78 20.20
CA GLY A 441 -6.69 -3.33 20.79
C GLY A 441 -7.53 -2.28 21.54
N TYR A 442 -6.85 -1.38 22.25
CA TYR A 442 -7.46 -0.25 22.95
C TYR A 442 -8.04 0.78 21.98
N ASP A 443 -7.33 1.13 20.91
CA ASP A 443 -7.84 2.04 19.88
C ASP A 443 -9.11 1.47 19.20
N LEU A 444 -9.17 0.14 18.99
CA LEU A 444 -10.38 -0.53 18.53
C LEU A 444 -11.51 -0.48 19.57
N LEU A 445 -11.21 -0.67 20.86
CA LEU A 445 -12.20 -0.54 21.94
C LEU A 445 -12.81 0.87 21.97
N LEU A 446 -11.99 1.91 21.85
CA LEU A 446 -12.46 3.30 21.83
C LEU A 446 -13.44 3.54 20.67
N LEU A 447 -13.09 3.09 19.46
CA LEU A 447 -13.97 3.19 18.30
C LEU A 447 -15.28 2.43 18.50
N ARG A 448 -15.23 1.23 19.09
CA ARG A 448 -16.42 0.45 19.42
C ARG A 448 -17.30 1.15 20.44
N ALA A 449 -16.71 1.73 21.48
CA ALA A 449 -17.43 2.46 22.52
C ALA A 449 -18.12 3.72 21.97
N GLU A 450 -17.46 4.46 21.07
CA GLU A 450 -18.02 5.66 20.43
C GLU A 450 -19.32 5.36 19.66
N HIS A 451 -19.42 4.17 19.06
CA HIS A 451 -20.59 3.74 18.29
C HIS A 451 -21.53 2.78 19.05
N GLY A 452 -21.34 2.61 20.36
CA GLY A 452 -22.21 1.77 21.20
C GLY A 452 -22.04 0.25 21.01
N LEU A 453 -20.93 -0.19 20.41
CA LEU A 453 -20.55 -1.60 20.25
C LEU A 453 -19.72 -2.13 21.43
N ALA A 454 -19.36 -1.26 22.38
CA ALA A 454 -18.69 -1.60 23.63
C ALA A 454 -19.10 -0.62 24.74
N PRO A 455 -18.98 -0.99 26.04
CA PRO A 455 -19.33 -0.11 27.14
C PRO A 455 -18.41 1.14 27.23
N PRO A 456 -18.97 2.37 27.23
CA PRO A 456 -18.17 3.60 27.22
C PRO A 456 -17.47 3.88 28.55
N ASP A 457 -18.03 3.42 29.66
CA ASP A 457 -17.44 3.49 31.00
C ASP A 457 -16.14 2.71 31.09
N VAL A 458 -16.09 1.52 30.48
CA VAL A 458 -14.88 0.68 30.43
C VAL A 458 -13.79 1.34 29.58
N ALA A 459 -14.15 1.93 28.43
CA ALA A 459 -13.23 2.69 27.59
C ALA A 459 -12.61 3.90 28.34
N GLN A 460 -13.44 4.65 29.07
CA GLN A 460 -12.98 5.76 29.91
C GLN A 460 -12.12 5.29 31.10
N TRP A 461 -12.42 4.13 31.68
CA TRP A 461 -11.61 3.52 32.73
C TRP A 461 -10.19 3.19 32.21
N TRP A 462 -10.07 2.56 31.04
CA TRP A 462 -8.78 2.30 30.40
C TRP A 462 -8.02 3.58 30.03
N THR A 463 -8.74 4.64 29.62
CA THR A 463 -8.15 5.96 29.35
C THR A 463 -7.48 6.52 30.62
N ARG A 464 -8.21 6.52 31.73
CA ARG A 464 -7.72 7.01 33.03
C ARG A 464 -6.55 6.17 33.54
N LEU A 465 -6.66 4.84 33.45
CA LEU A 465 -5.61 3.92 33.92
C LEU A 465 -4.25 4.17 33.26
N GLN A 466 -4.23 4.55 31.98
CA GLN A 466 -2.99 4.85 31.25
C GLN A 466 -2.33 6.16 31.70
N GLN A 467 -3.12 7.13 32.18
CA GLN A 467 -2.65 8.47 32.54
C GLN A 467 -2.17 8.56 34.00
N VAL A 468 -2.68 7.70 34.89
CA VAL A 468 -2.33 7.74 36.31
C VAL A 468 -0.98 7.05 36.62
N PRO A 469 -0.28 7.45 37.71
CA PRO A 469 0.94 6.82 38.17
C PRO A 469 0.77 5.33 38.56
N PRO A 470 1.83 4.50 38.53
CA PRO A 470 1.74 3.06 38.81
C PRO A 470 1.05 2.68 40.14
N GLU A 471 1.29 3.45 41.20
CA GLU A 471 0.66 3.22 42.51
C GLU A 471 -0.86 3.39 42.47
N GLU A 472 -1.34 4.35 41.70
CA GLU A 472 -2.76 4.62 41.50
C GLU A 472 -3.40 3.61 40.54
N ARG A 473 -2.66 3.11 39.55
CA ARG A 473 -3.11 1.98 38.70
C ARG A 473 -3.46 0.76 39.53
N GLY A 474 -2.63 0.44 40.54
CA GLY A 474 -2.88 -0.66 41.48
C GLY A 474 -4.19 -0.48 42.25
N ARG A 475 -4.43 0.73 42.78
CA ARG A 475 -5.66 1.07 43.50
C ARG A 475 -6.91 1.00 42.61
N MET A 476 -6.84 1.56 41.40
CA MET A 476 -7.94 1.49 40.41
C MET A 476 -8.26 0.04 40.00
N ALA A 477 -7.23 -0.79 39.85
CA ALA A 477 -7.41 -2.20 39.54
C ALA A 477 -8.02 -2.96 40.73
N ASP A 478 -7.59 -2.69 41.96
CA ASP A 478 -8.15 -3.33 43.15
C ASP A 478 -9.62 -2.94 43.40
N ALA A 479 -10.01 -1.70 43.07
CA ALA A 479 -11.39 -1.25 43.14
C ALA A 479 -12.35 -2.09 42.27
N LEU A 480 -11.93 -2.45 41.05
CA LEU A 480 -12.71 -3.35 40.17
C LEU A 480 -12.89 -4.76 40.75
N ALA A 481 -11.94 -5.24 41.56
CA ALA A 481 -12.05 -6.55 42.20
C ALA A 481 -13.00 -6.55 43.41
N GLY A 482 -13.17 -5.38 44.05
CA GLY A 482 -14.04 -5.16 45.20
C GLY A 482 -15.53 -5.15 44.86
N GLU A 483 -15.91 -4.67 43.66
CA GLU A 483 -17.31 -4.61 43.22
C GLU A 483 -17.92 -5.97 42.85
N GLY A 484 -17.11 -7.02 42.69
CA GLY A 484 -17.53 -8.36 42.26
C GLY A 484 -17.42 -9.49 43.29
N SER A 485 -17.11 -9.20 44.56
CA SER A 485 -16.96 -10.23 45.59
C SER A 485 -18.06 -10.10 46.67
N PRO A 486 -18.91 -11.12 46.92
CA PRO A 486 -19.69 -11.14 48.16
C PRO A 486 -18.71 -11.15 49.34
N PRO A 487 -19.06 -10.52 50.49
CA PRO A 487 -18.13 -10.37 51.60
C PRO A 487 -17.65 -11.76 52.03
N GLN A 488 -16.35 -12.04 51.86
CA GLN A 488 -15.76 -13.25 52.41
C GLN A 488 -15.93 -13.21 53.92
N ALA A 489 -16.71 -14.16 54.44
CA ALA A 489 -16.84 -14.38 55.86
C ALA A 489 -15.45 -14.55 56.50
N PRO A 490 -15.22 -13.98 57.69
CA PRO A 490 -13.89 -13.94 58.28
C PRO A 490 -13.36 -15.35 58.50
N HIS A 491 -12.19 -15.64 57.92
CA HIS A 491 -11.47 -16.89 58.11
C HIS A 491 -11.29 -17.18 59.61
N ARG A 492 -12.06 -18.15 60.12
CA ARG A 492 -11.81 -18.75 61.44
C ARG A 492 -10.40 -19.34 61.43
N ARG A 493 -9.50 -18.75 62.21
CA ARG A 493 -8.15 -19.27 62.49
C ARG A 493 -8.24 -20.74 62.91
N GLY A 494 -7.78 -21.62 62.04
CA GLY A 494 -7.68 -23.05 62.28
C GLY A 494 -6.76 -23.35 63.48
N ARG A 495 -7.32 -24.01 64.49
CA ARG A 495 -6.64 -24.53 65.68
C ARG A 495 -5.46 -25.41 65.27
N ARG A 496 -4.23 -25.02 65.64
CA ARG A 496 -3.00 -25.82 65.50
C ARG A 496 -3.20 -27.21 66.12
N ARG A 497 -3.25 -28.25 65.29
CA ARG A 497 -3.21 -29.66 65.74
C ARG A 497 -1.78 -29.98 66.21
N ARG A 498 -1.64 -30.24 67.51
CA ARG A 498 -0.41 -30.73 68.16
C ARG A 498 0.04 -32.05 67.51
N ARG A 499 1.30 -32.09 67.06
CA ARG A 499 2.03 -33.30 66.62
C ARG A 499 2.16 -34.27 67.81
N ARG A 500 1.62 -35.48 67.70
CA ARG A 500 1.91 -36.59 68.63
C ARG A 500 3.19 -37.30 68.17
N SER A 501 4.14 -37.45 69.09
CA SER A 501 5.39 -38.19 68.96
C SER A 501 5.13 -39.68 68.79
N ARG A 502 5.89 -40.33 67.89
CA ARG A 502 5.97 -41.79 67.73
C ARG A 502 6.55 -42.40 69.00
N ALA A 503 5.86 -43.39 69.57
CA ALA A 503 6.42 -44.30 70.55
C ALA A 503 6.77 -45.62 69.85
N SER A 504 7.98 -46.10 70.15
CA SER A 504 8.59 -47.37 69.79
C SER A 504 7.88 -48.56 70.45
N SER A 505 7.66 -49.64 69.70
CA SER A 505 7.27 -50.96 70.24
C SER A 505 8.43 -51.61 71.00
N PRO A 506 8.18 -52.36 72.08
CA PRO A 506 9.15 -53.32 72.62
C PRO A 506 8.82 -54.76 72.20
N ALA A 507 9.92 -55.51 71.98
CA ALA A 507 10.14 -56.95 72.01
C ALA A 507 9.16 -57.89 71.28
#